data_AF-A0A855ISG3-F1
#
_entry.id   AF-A0A855ISG3-F1
#
_cell.length_a   1.000
_cell.length_b   1.000
_cell.length_c   1.000
_cell.angle_alpha   90.00
_cell.angle_beta   90.00
_cell.angle_gamma   90.00
#
_symmetry.space_group_name_H-M   'P 1'
#
loop_
_entity.id
_entity.type
_entity.pdbx_description
1 polymer ?
#
loop_
_entity_poly.entity_id
_entity_poly.type
_entity_poly.pdbx_seq_one_letter_code
_entity_poly.pdbx_strand_id
1 'polypeptide(L)'
;MNNDYIVEMLKDYLGQLAHQLPQCNQVQQQEILDSVRALVMNPKPIAYGRPQEEVLADIREQIEDDGRAAVFFMTAFTNWYRRTQEPRVAHLHDYNNLDLGNRHLFNEMMSLRDSGRFDDESLYQFEQYCLGKMSE
;
A
#
# COMPACT_ATOMS: atom_id res chain seq x y z
N MET A 1 2.56 7.79 10.24
CA MET A 1 1.35 7.02 10.61
C MET A 1 1.20 7.04 12.13
N ASN A 2 -0.02 7.10 12.66
CA ASN A 2 -0.26 6.97 14.10
C ASN A 2 -0.06 5.49 14.53
N ASN A 3 0.65 5.24 15.63
CA ASN A 3 0.86 3.89 16.16
C ASN A 3 -0.47 3.17 16.47
N ASP A 4 -1.47 3.90 16.95
CA ASP A 4 -2.78 3.33 17.25
C ASP A 4 -3.44 2.76 16.00
N TYR A 5 -3.29 3.43 14.86
CA TYR A 5 -3.82 2.96 13.58
C TYR A 5 -3.14 1.66 13.13
N ILE A 6 -1.82 1.55 13.28
CA ILE A 6 -1.07 0.33 12.92
C ILE A 6 -1.56 -0.86 13.77
N VAL A 7 -1.79 -0.63 15.06
CA VAL A 7 -2.28 -1.68 15.97
C VAL A 7 -3.71 -2.10 15.62
N GLU A 8 -4.60 -1.16 15.31
CA GLU A 8 -5.97 -1.51 14.88
C GLU A 8 -6.00 -2.27 13.55
N MET A 9 -5.16 -1.88 12.58
CA MET A 9 -5.03 -2.62 11.31
C MET A 9 -4.49 -4.04 11.53
N LEU A 10 -3.52 -4.23 12.41
CA LEU A 10 -3.02 -5.57 12.76
C LEU A 10 -4.14 -6.44 13.35
N LYS A 11 -4.97 -5.88 14.24
CA LYS A 11 -6.11 -6.61 14.81
C LYS A 11 -7.11 -7.01 13.74
N ASP A 12 -7.44 -6.12 12.80
CA ASP A 12 -8.33 -6.42 11.69
C ASP A 12 -7.79 -7.57 10.83
N TYR A 13 -6.52 -7.52 10.45
CA TYR A 13 -5.88 -8.58 9.66
C TYR A 13 -5.85 -9.93 10.40
N LEU A 14 -5.54 -9.94 11.69
CA LEU A 14 -5.59 -11.16 12.50
C LEU A 14 -7.02 -11.70 12.62
N GLY A 15 -8.02 -10.83 12.72
CA GLY A 15 -9.44 -11.21 12.73
C GLY A 15 -9.88 -11.86 11.41
N GLN A 16 -9.48 -11.29 10.28
CA GLN A 16 -9.77 -11.86 8.96
C GLN A 16 -9.07 -13.21 8.76
N LEU A 17 -7.80 -13.31 9.15
CA LEU A 17 -7.07 -14.58 9.10
C LEU A 17 -7.74 -15.66 9.95
N ALA A 18 -8.18 -15.32 11.15
CA ALA A 18 -8.91 -16.25 12.02
C ALA A 18 -10.23 -16.73 11.40
N HIS A 19 -10.89 -15.90 10.59
CA HIS A 19 -12.11 -16.27 9.88
C HIS A 19 -11.87 -17.15 8.64
N GLN A 20 -10.74 -16.93 7.95
CA GLN A 20 -10.37 -17.66 6.74
C GLN A 20 -9.70 -19.00 7.03
N LEU A 21 -8.90 -19.10 8.09
CA LEU A 21 -8.11 -20.28 8.43
C LEU A 21 -8.93 -21.59 8.45
N PRO A 22 -10.15 -21.65 9.04
CA PRO A 22 -10.97 -22.87 9.03
C PRO A 22 -11.44 -23.31 7.64
N GLN A 23 -11.38 -22.42 6.65
CA GLN A 23 -11.81 -22.70 5.27
C GLN A 23 -10.69 -23.36 4.43
N CYS A 24 -9.45 -23.28 4.89
CA CYS A 24 -8.30 -23.93 4.27
C CYS A 24 -8.23 -25.42 4.64
N ASN A 25 -7.53 -26.22 3.84
CA ASN A 25 -7.26 -27.62 4.20
C ASN A 25 -6.18 -27.71 5.30
N GLN A 26 -6.04 -28.89 5.92
CA GLN A 26 -5.15 -29.09 7.07
C GLN A 26 -3.68 -28.75 6.78
N VAL A 27 -3.18 -29.03 5.56
CA VAL A 27 -1.81 -28.70 5.17
C VAL A 27 -1.62 -27.19 5.12
N GLN A 28 -2.53 -26.48 4.44
CA GLN A 28 -2.52 -25.03 4.34
C GLN A 28 -2.66 -24.35 5.72
N GLN A 29 -3.54 -24.88 6.59
CA GLN A 29 -3.68 -24.37 7.95
C GLN A 29 -2.35 -24.45 8.70
N GLN A 30 -1.63 -25.57 8.60
CA GLN A 30 -0.34 -25.76 9.25
C GLN A 30 0.73 -24.81 8.69
N GLU A 31 0.82 -24.66 7.37
CA GLU A 31 1.76 -23.74 6.72
C GLU A 31 1.52 -22.27 7.14
N ILE A 32 0.25 -21.86 7.22
CA ILE A 32 -0.14 -20.53 7.68
C ILE A 32 0.27 -20.34 9.15
N LEU A 33 -0.02 -21.31 10.02
CA LEU A 33 0.34 -21.23 11.44
C LEU A 33 1.85 -21.17 11.66
N ASP A 34 2.63 -21.93 10.90
CA ASP A 34 4.09 -21.88 10.98
C ASP A 34 4.64 -20.53 10.52
N SER A 35 4.03 -19.91 9.50
CA SER A 35 4.37 -18.57 9.03
C SER A 35 4.06 -17.49 10.07
N VAL A 36 2.86 -17.53 10.68
CA VAL A 36 2.49 -16.61 11.78
C VAL A 36 3.42 -16.78 12.97
N ARG A 37 3.72 -18.03 13.36
CA ARG A 37 4.65 -18.33 14.44
C ARG A 37 6.04 -17.75 14.17
N ALA A 38 6.55 -17.90 12.95
CA ALA A 38 7.85 -17.34 12.57
C ALA A 38 7.89 -15.81 12.72
N LEU A 39 6.83 -15.12 12.29
CA LEU A 39 6.71 -13.66 12.41
C LEU A 39 6.63 -13.19 13.87
N VAL A 40 5.89 -13.89 14.73
CA VAL A 40 5.74 -13.55 16.15
C VAL A 40 7.05 -13.79 16.92
N MET A 41 7.72 -14.91 16.66
CA MET A 41 8.92 -15.31 17.39
C MET A 41 10.18 -14.53 16.96
N ASN A 42 10.25 -14.14 15.69
CA ASN A 42 11.36 -13.38 15.16
C ASN A 42 10.84 -12.40 14.11
N PRO A 43 10.24 -11.27 14.55
CA PRO A 43 9.76 -10.25 13.63
C PRO A 43 10.95 -9.71 12.86
N LYS A 44 11.12 -10.20 11.63
CA LYS A 44 12.20 -9.75 10.75
C LYS A 44 11.99 -8.27 10.50
N PRO A 45 12.99 -7.41 10.78
CA PRO A 45 12.96 -6.06 10.28
C PRO A 45 12.76 -6.13 8.76
N ILE A 46 11.77 -5.42 8.24
CA ILE A 46 11.68 -5.20 6.79
C ILE A 46 12.89 -4.34 6.45
N ALA A 47 14.00 -5.00 6.08
CA ALA A 47 15.29 -4.37 5.90
C ALA A 47 15.31 -3.42 4.69
N TYR A 48 14.46 -3.71 3.71
CA TYR A 48 14.23 -2.91 2.52
C TYR A 48 12.76 -3.06 2.13
N GLY A 49 12.07 -1.94 1.89
CA GLY A 49 10.79 -1.98 1.16
C GLY A 49 11.01 -2.47 -0.27
N ARG A 50 9.93 -2.78 -1.00
CA ARG A 50 10.03 -3.12 -2.42
C ARG A 50 10.73 -2.00 -3.20
N PRO A 51 11.47 -2.32 -4.28
CA PRO A 51 12.07 -1.33 -5.15
C PRO A 51 11.02 -0.31 -5.64
N GLN A 52 11.42 0.96 -5.72
CA GLN A 52 10.54 2.03 -6.21
C GLN A 52 9.91 1.68 -7.56
N GLU A 53 10.70 1.14 -8.49
CA GLU A 53 10.23 0.77 -9.83
C GLU A 53 9.04 -0.20 -9.77
N GLU A 54 9.10 -1.21 -8.91
CA GLU A 54 8.02 -2.18 -8.74
C GLU A 54 6.77 -1.53 -8.14
N VAL A 55 6.93 -0.69 -7.11
CA VAL A 55 5.80 0.03 -6.50
C VAL A 55 5.12 0.95 -7.50
N LEU A 56 5.90 1.68 -8.31
CA LEU A 56 5.35 2.55 -9.36
C LEU A 56 4.67 1.76 -10.48
N ALA A 57 5.21 0.60 -10.85
CA ALA A 57 4.60 -0.27 -11.86
C ALA A 57 3.22 -0.77 -11.42
N ASP A 58 3.11 -1.25 -10.18
CA ASP A 58 1.83 -1.72 -9.62
C ASP A 58 0.82 -0.58 -9.51
N ILE A 59 1.25 0.62 -9.09
CA ILE A 59 0.36 1.79 -9.06
C ILE A 59 -0.12 2.14 -10.47
N ARG A 60 0.76 2.04 -11.47
CA ARG A 60 0.37 2.28 -12.87
C ARG A 60 -0.69 1.30 -13.33
N GLU A 61 -0.53 0.01 -13.03
CA GLU A 61 -1.52 -1.02 -13.35
C GLU A 61 -2.89 -0.65 -12.75
N GLN A 62 -2.92 -0.26 -11.47
CA GLN A 62 -4.17 0.17 -10.81
C GLN A 62 -4.78 1.45 -11.41
N ILE A 63 -3.99 2.31 -12.03
CA ILE A 63 -4.47 3.50 -12.75
C ILE A 63 -5.03 3.11 -14.12
N GLU A 64 -4.37 2.20 -14.84
CA GLU A 64 -4.77 1.77 -16.18
C GLU A 64 -6.02 0.86 -16.15
N ASP A 65 -6.31 0.20 -15.02
CA ASP A 65 -7.55 -0.56 -14.81
C ASP A 65 -8.81 0.35 -14.73
N ASP A 66 -8.64 1.67 -14.77
CA ASP A 66 -9.70 2.71 -14.78
C ASP A 66 -10.78 2.54 -13.69
N GLY A 67 -10.37 1.93 -12.57
CA GLY A 67 -11.23 1.64 -11.43
C GLY A 67 -11.25 2.76 -10.39
N ARG A 68 -11.96 2.51 -9.28
CA ARG A 68 -11.97 3.43 -8.12
C ARG A 68 -10.57 3.66 -7.54
N ALA A 69 -9.68 2.67 -7.63
CA ALA A 69 -8.29 2.79 -7.21
C ALA A 69 -7.50 3.79 -8.06
N ALA A 70 -7.82 3.93 -9.36
CA ALA A 70 -7.11 4.82 -10.27
C ALA A 70 -7.17 6.28 -9.79
N VAL A 71 -8.38 6.79 -9.53
CA VAL A 71 -8.61 8.17 -9.04
C VAL A 71 -7.91 8.40 -7.70
N PHE A 72 -7.98 7.40 -6.81
CA PHE A 72 -7.30 7.45 -5.52
C PHE A 72 -5.78 7.59 -5.71
N PHE A 73 -5.15 6.70 -6.47
CA PHE A 73 -3.70 6.69 -6.63
C PHE A 73 -3.17 7.91 -7.37
N MET A 74 -3.84 8.40 -8.42
CA MET A 74 -3.45 9.63 -9.10
C MET A 74 -3.42 10.83 -8.13
N THR A 75 -4.46 10.94 -7.30
CA THR A 75 -4.57 12.04 -6.31
C THR A 75 -3.60 11.86 -5.14
N ALA A 76 -3.52 10.66 -4.59
CA ALA A 76 -2.66 10.32 -3.46
C ALA A 76 -1.18 10.51 -3.81
N PHE A 77 -0.74 10.00 -4.96
CA PHE A 77 0.64 10.09 -5.40
C PHE A 77 1.07 11.55 -5.63
N THR A 78 0.26 12.33 -6.36
CA THR A 78 0.59 13.73 -6.66
C THR A 78 0.70 14.58 -5.39
N ASN A 79 -0.19 14.37 -4.41
CA ASN A 79 -0.10 15.03 -3.11
C ASN A 79 1.13 14.61 -2.30
N TRP A 80 1.39 13.31 -2.25
CA TRP A 80 2.53 12.74 -1.53
C TRP A 80 3.85 13.25 -2.09
N TYR A 81 3.98 13.29 -3.42
CA TYR A 81 5.18 13.78 -4.10
C TYR A 81 5.41 15.27 -3.81
N ARG A 82 4.40 16.13 -4.06
CA ARG A 82 4.52 17.59 -3.93
C ARG A 82 4.63 18.14 -2.50
N ARG A 83 4.20 17.38 -1.48
CA ARG A 83 4.15 17.84 -0.07
C ARG A 83 3.35 19.15 0.09
N THR A 84 2.30 19.35 -0.69
CA THR A 84 1.53 20.61 -0.70
C THR A 84 0.95 20.93 0.69
N GLN A 85 1.11 22.18 1.15
CA GLN A 85 0.45 22.67 2.37
C GLN A 85 -1.08 22.64 2.25
N GLU A 86 -1.59 22.82 1.03
CA GLU A 86 -2.98 22.59 0.64
C GLU A 86 -3.07 21.35 -0.25
N PRO A 87 -3.20 20.14 0.32
CA PRO A 87 -3.37 18.93 -0.48
C PRO A 87 -4.61 19.04 -1.37
N ARG A 88 -4.50 18.59 -2.63
CA ARG A 88 -5.70 18.24 -3.40
C ARG A 88 -6.45 17.25 -2.52
N VAL A 89 -7.77 17.36 -2.38
CA VAL A 89 -8.50 16.56 -1.39
C VAL A 89 -8.28 15.07 -1.69
N ALA A 90 -7.31 14.45 -1.02
CA ALA A 90 -7.23 13.01 -0.91
C ALA A 90 -8.37 12.68 0.04
N HIS A 91 -9.49 12.24 -0.51
CA HIS A 91 -10.60 11.78 0.31
C HIS A 91 -10.06 10.61 1.13
N LEU A 92 -9.70 10.84 2.39
CA LEU A 92 -9.38 9.79 3.35
C LEU A 92 -10.49 8.74 3.42
N HIS A 93 -11.72 9.12 3.05
CA HIS A 93 -12.86 8.22 2.83
C HIS A 93 -12.63 7.19 1.70
N ASP A 94 -11.88 7.53 0.65
CA ASP A 94 -11.58 6.61 -0.46
C ASP A 94 -10.57 5.55 -0.07
N TYR A 95 -9.66 5.84 0.86
CA TYR A 95 -8.77 4.83 1.44
C TYR A 95 -9.55 3.67 2.07
N ASN A 96 -10.62 3.99 2.81
CA ASN A 96 -11.49 2.97 3.42
C ASN A 96 -12.27 2.16 2.37
N ASN A 97 -12.40 2.67 1.14
CA ASN A 97 -13.07 1.98 0.05
C ASN A 97 -12.13 1.10 -0.79
N LEU A 98 -10.80 1.19 -0.58
CA LEU A 98 -9.83 0.30 -1.20
C LEU A 98 -9.92 -1.11 -0.61
N ASP A 99 -9.70 -2.12 -1.46
CA ASP A 99 -9.40 -3.48 -1.03
C ASP A 99 -8.04 -3.55 -0.31
N LEU A 100 -7.75 -4.70 0.29
CA LEU A 100 -6.51 -4.91 1.06
C LEU A 100 -5.24 -4.76 0.23
N GLY A 101 -5.26 -5.18 -1.03
CA GLY A 101 -4.11 -5.09 -1.93
C GLY A 101 -3.78 -3.63 -2.22
N ASN A 102 -4.78 -2.84 -2.56
CA ASN A 102 -4.64 -1.41 -2.81
C ASN A 102 -4.28 -0.60 -1.56
N ARG A 103 -4.77 -1.00 -0.38
CA ARG A 103 -4.32 -0.42 0.90
C ARG A 103 -2.86 -0.74 1.20
N HIS A 104 -2.43 -1.97 0.92
CA HIS A 104 -1.04 -2.37 1.06
C HIS A 104 -0.15 -1.56 0.12
N LEU A 105 -0.49 -1.50 -1.17
CA LEU A 105 0.24 -0.74 -2.18
C LEU A 105 0.35 0.75 -1.83
N PHE A 106 -0.70 1.36 -1.30
CA PHE A 106 -0.64 2.73 -0.78
C PHE A 106 0.37 2.87 0.37
N ASN A 107 0.43 1.91 1.30
CA ASN A 107 1.42 1.95 2.37
C ASN A 107 2.84 1.81 1.83
N GLU A 108 3.07 0.93 0.83
CA GLU A 108 4.37 0.81 0.17
C GLU A 108 4.80 2.13 -0.48
N MET A 109 3.87 2.80 -1.18
CA MET A 109 4.09 4.15 -1.73
C MET A 109 4.50 5.15 -0.64
N MET A 110 3.77 5.18 0.48
CA MET A 110 4.09 6.08 1.60
C MET A 110 5.49 5.84 2.17
N SER A 111 5.92 4.58 2.21
CA SER A 111 7.23 4.15 2.72
C SER A 111 8.40 4.34 1.75
N LEU A 112 8.17 4.70 0.48
CA LEU A 112 9.26 4.96 -0.48
C LEU A 112 10.26 6.00 0.01
N ARG A 113 9.81 7.01 0.77
CA ARG A 113 10.69 8.04 1.38
C ARG A 113 11.48 7.52 2.57
N ASP A 114 10.92 6.60 3.34
CA ASP A 114 11.56 6.00 4.50
C ASP A 114 12.75 5.12 4.08
N SER A 115 12.78 4.67 2.81
CA SER A 115 13.88 3.90 2.24
C SER A 115 15.20 4.69 2.10
N GLY A 116 15.15 6.03 2.08
CA GLY A 116 16.31 6.91 1.91
C GLY A 116 17.06 6.78 0.57
N ARG A 117 16.56 5.95 -0.37
CA ARG A 117 17.16 5.69 -1.69
C ARG A 117 16.05 5.63 -2.74
N PHE A 118 15.57 6.79 -3.17
CA PHE A 118 14.59 6.91 -4.25
C PHE A 118 15.17 7.69 -5.42
N ASP A 119 14.75 7.32 -6.63
CA ASP A 119 15.09 8.03 -7.86
C ASP A 119 14.04 9.12 -8.11
N ASP A 120 14.42 10.37 -7.81
CA ASP A 120 13.51 11.52 -7.88
C ASP A 120 13.04 11.81 -9.31
N GLU A 121 13.86 11.52 -10.32
CA GLU A 121 13.49 11.70 -11.73
C GLU A 121 12.35 10.74 -12.10
N SER A 122 12.46 9.46 -11.73
CA SER A 122 11.38 8.51 -11.94
C SER A 122 10.10 8.88 -11.17
N LEU A 123 10.21 9.42 -9.95
CA LEU A 123 9.05 9.91 -9.20
C LEU A 123 8.39 11.11 -9.89
N TYR A 124 9.20 12.04 -10.41
CA TYR A 124 8.73 13.20 -11.15
C TYR A 124 8.00 12.78 -12.45
N GLN A 125 8.59 11.87 -13.24
CA GLN A 125 7.96 11.36 -14.45
C GLN A 125 6.63 10.66 -14.15
N PHE A 126 6.56 9.92 -13.04
CA PHE A 126 5.32 9.29 -12.60
C PHE A 126 4.26 10.32 -12.20
N GLU A 127 4.65 11.40 -11.54
CA GLU A 127 3.76 12.51 -11.24
C GLU A 127 3.18 13.13 -12.52
N GLN A 128 4.02 13.39 -13.53
CA GLN A 128 3.55 13.93 -14.81
C GLN A 128 2.54 12.99 -15.50
N TYR A 129 2.78 11.68 -15.43
CA TYR A 129 1.83 10.67 -15.89
C TYR A 129 0.48 10.79 -15.17
N CYS A 130 0.47 10.83 -13.83
CA CYS A 130 -0.77 10.99 -13.05
C CYS A 130 -1.52 12.28 -13.41
N LEU A 131 -0.81 13.40 -13.58
CA LEU A 131 -1.43 14.68 -13.95
C LEU A 131 -2.01 14.67 -15.36
N GLY A 132 -1.34 13.98 -16.29
CA GLY A 132 -1.84 13.75 -17.65
C GLY A 132 -3.18 13.02 -17.62
N LYS A 133 -3.23 11.87 -16.94
CA LYS A 133 -4.45 11.05 -16.80
C LYS A 133 -5.62 11.79 -16.11
N MET A 134 -5.34 12.69 -15.18
CA MET A 134 -6.38 13.51 -14.53
C MET A 134 -6.93 14.64 -15.43
N SER A 135 -6.24 14.99 -16.51
CA SER A 135 -6.61 16.08 -17.41
C SER A 135 -7.30 15.59 -18.70
N GLU A 136 -7.41 14.28 -18.88
CA GLU A 136 -8.15 13.60 -19.97
C GLU A 136 -9.65 13.49 -19.62
#